data_AF-A0A8J9X2Q6-F1
#
_entry.id   AF-A0A8J9X2Q6-F1
#
_cell.length_a   1.000
_cell.length_b   1.000
_cell.length_c   1.000
_cell.angle_alpha   90.00
_cell.angle_beta   90.00
_cell.angle_gamma   90.00
#
_symmetry.space_group_name_H-M   'P 1'
#
loop_
_entity.id
_entity.type
_entity.pdbx_description
1 polymer ?
#
loop_
_entity_poly.entity_id
_entity_poly.type
_entity_poly.pdbx_seq_one_letter_code
_entity_poly.pdbx_strand_id
1 'polypeptide(L)'
;MLRVNGIPYAKLGVIGKGGSCKVYRVLSKNCSVYAIKKVKLSGMDEKAIAGYSNEIALLKRLRDNPAIIQLLDSEVDLQRHAIFLVMEVGEVDLNHVLQQQAAAQTNGSCGDNKRTLNMNFIRLTWQQMLSAVHCIHEERIIHGDLKPANFLFVRGTLKLIDFGIAKAIQNDDTTNIYRESQIGTLNYMSPEAILDTGTGNSGTRIKTGR
;
A
#
# COMPACT_ATOMS: atom_id res chain seq x y z
N MET A 1 15.87 -8.80 -18.04
CA MET A 1 15.49 -7.39 -18.28
C MET A 1 13.96 -7.28 -18.20
N LEU A 2 13.40 -6.23 -17.60
CA LEU A 2 11.97 -5.88 -17.74
C LEU A 2 11.81 -4.88 -18.88
N ARG A 3 10.64 -4.84 -19.49
CA ARG A 3 10.27 -3.81 -20.46
C ARG A 3 8.91 -3.26 -20.06
N VAL A 4 8.78 -1.93 -20.08
CA VAL A 4 7.52 -1.21 -19.93
C VAL A 4 7.40 -0.23 -21.09
N ASN A 5 6.33 -0.31 -21.88
CA ASN A 5 6.14 0.50 -23.10
C ASN A 5 7.37 0.46 -24.04
N GLY A 6 7.96 -0.72 -24.19
CA GLY A 6 9.18 -0.92 -24.98
C GLY A 6 10.49 -0.45 -24.33
N ILE A 7 10.43 0.34 -23.26
CA ILE A 7 11.60 0.86 -22.52
C ILE A 7 12.18 -0.24 -21.61
N PRO A 8 13.47 -0.61 -21.75
CA PRO A 8 14.09 -1.65 -20.95
C PRO A 8 14.59 -1.14 -19.60
N TYR A 9 14.40 -1.97 -18.57
CA TYR A 9 14.88 -1.77 -17.21
C TYR A 9 15.65 -3.02 -16.73
N ALA A 10 16.83 -2.82 -16.15
CA ALA A 10 17.60 -3.90 -15.53
C ALA A 10 17.03 -4.20 -14.14
N LYS A 11 16.73 -5.47 -13.85
CA LYS A 11 16.23 -5.88 -12.52
C LYS A 11 17.41 -5.91 -11.55
N LEU A 12 17.31 -5.17 -10.44
CA LEU A 12 18.29 -5.21 -9.35
C LEU A 12 17.87 -6.17 -8.23
N GLY A 13 16.58 -6.32 -7.99
CA GLY A 13 16.06 -7.22 -6.95
C GLY A 13 14.55 -7.15 -6.80
N VAL A 14 13.99 -7.99 -5.94
CA VAL A 14 12.57 -7.94 -5.54
C VAL A 14 12.49 -7.24 -4.20
N ILE A 15 11.68 -6.18 -4.10
CA ILE A 15 11.51 -5.38 -2.89
C ILE A 15 10.13 -5.55 -2.24
N GLY A 16 9.18 -6.17 -2.95
CA GLY A 16 7.86 -6.46 -2.40
C GLY A 16 7.22 -7.66 -3.10
N LYS A 17 6.50 -8.47 -2.32
CA LYS A 17 5.69 -9.59 -2.81
C LYS A 17 4.34 -9.56 -2.08
N GLY A 18 3.26 -9.57 -2.85
CA GLY A 18 1.89 -9.78 -2.37
C GLY A 18 1.18 -10.76 -3.31
N GLY A 19 -0.05 -11.17 -2.97
CA GLY A 19 -0.77 -12.27 -3.65
C GLY A 19 -0.63 -12.27 -5.19
N SER A 20 -1.19 -11.26 -5.85
CA SER A 20 -1.10 -11.08 -7.31
C SER A 20 0.03 -10.13 -7.76
N CYS A 21 0.81 -9.58 -6.82
CA CYS A 21 1.70 -8.44 -7.07
C CYS A 21 3.16 -8.76 -6.74
N LYS A 22 4.09 -8.34 -7.60
CA LYS A 22 5.53 -8.32 -7.32
C LYS A 22 6.11 -6.95 -7.63
N VAL A 23 6.90 -6.41 -6.71
CA VAL A 23 7.58 -5.13 -6.89
C VAL A 23 9.07 -5.37 -7.05
N TYR A 24 9.63 -4.86 -8.15
CA TYR A 24 11.04 -4.99 -8.49
C TYR A 24 11.73 -3.64 -8.33
N ARG A 25 12.89 -3.64 -7.69
CA ARG A 25 13.83 -2.51 -7.81
C ARG A 25 14.56 -2.65 -9.14
N VAL A 26 14.60 -1.59 -9.92
CA VAL A 26 15.16 -1.61 -11.27
C VAL A 26 16.06 -0.42 -11.55
N LEU A 27 16.95 -0.57 -12.53
CA LEU A 27 17.80 0.48 -13.08
C LEU A 27 17.38 0.77 -14.53
N SER A 28 17.13 2.03 -14.84
CA SER A 28 16.88 2.50 -16.21
C SER A 28 18.18 2.72 -16.99
N LYS A 29 18.07 3.04 -18.28
CA LYS A 29 19.22 3.35 -19.15
C LYS A 29 20.03 4.58 -18.70
N ASN A 30 19.38 5.56 -18.08
CA ASN A 30 20.03 6.77 -17.54
C ASN A 30 20.54 6.57 -16.10
N CYS A 31 20.78 5.32 -15.68
CA CYS A 31 21.28 4.96 -14.34
C CYS A 31 20.41 5.45 -13.17
N SER A 32 19.13 5.74 -13.43
CA SER A 32 18.16 6.11 -12.39
C SER A 32 17.49 4.85 -11.84
N VAL A 33 17.24 4.86 -10.52
CA VAL A 33 16.63 3.73 -9.83
C VAL A 33 15.13 3.96 -9.68
N TYR A 34 14.34 2.94 -10.00
CA TYR A 34 12.88 2.96 -9.92
C TYR A 34 12.34 1.68 -9.26
N ALA A 35 11.05 1.72 -8.93
CA ALA A 35 10.27 0.55 -8.57
C ALA A 35 9.34 0.17 -9.74
N ILE A 36 9.29 -1.10 -10.12
CA ILE A 36 8.28 -1.62 -11.06
C ILE A 36 7.37 -2.58 -10.32
N LYS A 37 6.10 -2.17 -10.12
CA LYS A 37 5.03 -3.05 -9.64
C LYS A 37 4.45 -3.81 -10.82
N LYS A 38 4.55 -5.14 -10.78
CA LYS A 38 3.90 -6.06 -11.70
C LYS A 38 2.69 -6.68 -11.02
N VAL A 39 1.51 -6.46 -11.57
CA VAL A 39 0.25 -7.10 -11.16
C VAL A 39 -0.09 -8.17 -12.18
N LYS A 40 -0.35 -9.40 -11.75
CA LYS A 40 -0.85 -10.46 -12.64
C LYS A 40 -2.34 -10.29 -12.87
N LEU A 41 -2.78 -10.37 -14.13
CA LEU A 41 -4.19 -10.33 -14.53
C LEU A 41 -4.84 -11.71 -14.63
N SER A 42 -4.03 -12.78 -14.62
CA SER A 42 -4.54 -14.16 -14.71
C SER A 42 -5.52 -14.47 -13.56
N GLY A 43 -6.76 -14.82 -13.90
CA GLY A 43 -7.80 -15.16 -12.92
C GLY A 43 -8.47 -13.95 -12.28
N MET A 44 -8.33 -12.75 -12.85
CA MET A 44 -9.05 -11.56 -12.44
C MET A 44 -10.30 -11.36 -13.30
N ASP A 45 -11.39 -10.91 -12.68
CA ASP A 45 -12.58 -10.46 -13.38
C ASP A 45 -12.43 -9.04 -13.95
N GLU A 46 -13.40 -8.63 -14.77
CA GLU A 46 -13.41 -7.30 -15.39
C GLU A 46 -13.48 -6.17 -14.35
N LYS A 47 -14.21 -6.38 -13.25
CA LYS A 47 -14.32 -5.37 -12.18
C LYS A 47 -12.99 -5.12 -11.50
N ALA A 48 -12.23 -6.15 -11.17
CA ALA A 48 -10.92 -6.01 -10.57
C ALA A 48 -9.94 -5.31 -11.52
N ILE A 49 -10.00 -5.63 -12.83
CA ILE A 49 -9.21 -4.91 -13.86
C ILE A 49 -9.60 -3.42 -13.92
N ALA A 50 -10.90 -3.11 -13.84
CA ALA A 50 -11.40 -1.74 -13.76
C ALA A 50 -10.90 -1.04 -12.49
N GLY A 51 -10.84 -1.74 -11.36
CA GLY A 51 -10.25 -1.24 -10.11
C GLY A 51 -8.80 -0.79 -10.25
N TYR A 52 -7.94 -1.59 -10.90
CA TYR A 52 -6.56 -1.19 -11.19
C TYR A 52 -6.49 -0.01 -12.16
N SER A 53 -7.38 0.03 -13.15
CA SER A 53 -7.44 1.13 -14.12
C SER A 53 -7.80 2.45 -13.44
N ASN A 54 -8.77 2.43 -12.52
CA ASN A 54 -9.16 3.58 -11.70
C ASN A 54 -8.02 4.05 -10.78
N GLU A 55 -7.31 3.11 -10.14
CA GLU A 55 -6.15 3.42 -9.29
C GLU A 55 -5.03 4.09 -10.11
N ILE A 56 -4.73 3.59 -11.31
CA ILE A 56 -3.75 4.19 -12.22
C ILE A 56 -4.18 5.59 -12.66
N ALA A 57 -5.46 5.77 -13.02
CA ALA A 57 -5.99 7.08 -13.42
C ALA A 57 -5.86 8.11 -12.30
N LEU A 58 -6.12 7.70 -11.06
CA LEU A 58 -5.97 8.54 -9.88
C LEU A 58 -4.50 8.86 -9.59
N LEU A 59 -3.59 7.89 -9.69
CA LEU A 59 -2.14 8.13 -9.55
C LEU A 59 -1.63 9.13 -10.59
N LYS A 60 -2.16 9.09 -11.82
CA LYS A 60 -1.82 10.06 -12.87
C LYS A 60 -2.34 11.46 -12.57
N ARG A 61 -3.55 11.58 -12.02
CA ARG A 61 -4.14 12.88 -11.62
C ARG A 61 -3.39 13.51 -10.45
N LEU A 62 -2.98 12.71 -9.47
CA LEU A 62 -2.25 13.15 -8.28
C LEU A 62 -0.73 13.23 -8.49
N ARG A 63 -0.28 13.25 -9.76
CA ARG A 63 1.12 13.47 -10.11
C ARG A 63 1.58 14.82 -9.55
N ASP A 64 2.86 14.89 -9.18
CA ASP A 64 3.53 16.04 -8.58
C ASP A 64 3.08 16.39 -7.15
N ASN A 65 2.07 15.68 -6.60
CA ASN A 65 1.73 15.81 -5.19
C ASN A 65 2.81 15.16 -4.31
N PRO A 66 3.46 15.92 -3.39
CA PRO A 66 4.57 15.40 -2.59
C PRO A 66 4.16 14.32 -1.58
N ALA A 67 2.87 14.22 -1.24
CA ALA A 67 2.34 13.26 -0.27
C ALA A 67 1.92 11.92 -0.91
N ILE A 68 1.93 11.81 -2.25
CA ILE A 68 1.53 10.62 -3.00
C ILE A 68 2.72 10.07 -3.78
N ILE A 69 2.84 8.74 -3.84
CA ILE A 69 3.88 8.07 -4.63
C ILE A 69 3.77 8.43 -6.11
N GLN A 70 4.89 8.76 -6.73
CA GLN A 70 4.90 9.19 -8.13
C GLN A 70 4.85 8.01 -9.10
N LEU A 71 3.84 8.02 -9.98
CA LEU A 71 3.71 7.12 -11.12
C LEU A 71 4.29 7.78 -12.38
N LEU A 72 5.43 7.26 -12.84
CA LEU A 72 6.13 7.75 -14.01
C LEU A 72 5.52 7.19 -15.30
N ASP A 73 5.27 5.89 -15.33
CA ASP A 73 4.75 5.20 -16.51
C ASP A 73 3.91 3.98 -16.11
N SER A 74 3.04 3.54 -17.02
CA SER A 74 2.16 2.38 -16.82
C SER A 74 1.89 1.67 -18.14
N GLU A 75 1.89 0.34 -18.12
CA GLU A 75 1.53 -0.49 -19.28
C GLU A 75 0.55 -1.59 -18.85
N VAL A 76 -0.52 -1.77 -19.62
CA VAL A 76 -1.41 -2.93 -19.51
C VAL A 76 -1.03 -3.87 -20.65
N ASP A 77 -0.33 -4.95 -20.32
CA ASP A 77 0.18 -5.94 -21.26
C ASP A 77 -0.76 -7.16 -21.26
N LEU A 78 -1.74 -7.15 -22.18
CA LEU A 78 -2.72 -8.22 -22.31
C LEU A 78 -2.08 -9.54 -22.75
N GLN A 79 -1.01 -9.50 -23.55
CA GLN A 79 -0.30 -10.71 -24.00
C GLN A 79 0.40 -11.40 -22.84
N ARG A 80 1.01 -10.63 -21.93
CA ARG A 80 1.65 -11.18 -20.72
C ARG A 80 0.69 -11.30 -19.54
N HIS A 81 -0.59 -11.01 -19.74
CA HIS A 81 -1.62 -10.96 -18.70
C HIS A 81 -1.12 -10.23 -17.45
N ALA A 82 -0.61 -9.02 -17.61
CA ALA A 82 -0.05 -8.25 -16.50
C ALA A 82 -0.17 -6.74 -16.68
N ILE A 83 -0.29 -6.03 -15.56
CA ILE A 83 -0.14 -4.58 -15.48
C ILE A 83 1.25 -4.28 -14.91
N PHE A 84 1.95 -3.33 -15.52
CA PHE A 84 3.23 -2.81 -15.06
C PHE A 84 3.07 -1.34 -14.69
N LEU A 85 3.57 -0.95 -13.52
CA LEU A 85 3.60 0.43 -13.05
C LEU A 85 5.05 0.79 -12.71
N VAL A 86 5.58 1.82 -13.37
CA VAL A 86 6.91 2.39 -13.10
C VAL A 86 6.74 3.54 -12.14
N MET A 87 7.32 3.42 -10.96
CA MET A 87 7.13 4.33 -9.84
C MET A 87 8.48 4.80 -9.31
N GLU A 88 8.48 5.93 -8.59
CA GLU A 88 9.64 6.28 -7.78
C GLU A 88 9.93 5.18 -6.75
N VAL A 89 11.20 5.03 -6.38
CA VAL A 89 11.62 4.03 -5.39
C VAL A 89 11.66 4.67 -4.00
N GLY A 90 11.03 4.03 -3.02
CA GLY A 90 11.17 4.40 -1.60
C GLY A 90 12.16 3.51 -0.86
N GLU A 91 12.55 3.97 0.33
CA GLU A 91 13.53 3.29 1.18
C GLU A 91 12.90 2.23 2.08
N VAL A 92 11.83 2.58 2.80
CA VAL A 92 11.23 1.73 3.85
C VAL A 92 9.78 2.13 4.13
N ASP A 93 8.91 1.17 4.39
CA ASP A 93 7.52 1.43 4.79
C ASP A 93 7.41 1.75 6.30
N LEU A 94 6.38 2.53 6.66
CA LEU A 94 6.18 2.97 8.04
C LEU A 94 5.94 1.81 9.00
N ASN A 95 5.30 0.72 8.55
CA ASN A 95 5.11 -0.46 9.39
C ASN A 95 6.47 -1.05 9.81
N HIS A 96 7.41 -1.19 8.88
CA HIS A 96 8.75 -1.68 9.19
C HIS A 96 9.51 -0.74 10.14
N VAL A 97 9.40 0.58 9.94
CA VAL A 97 10.01 1.58 10.85
C VAL A 97 9.47 1.43 12.28
N LEU A 98 8.15 1.31 12.45
CA LEU A 98 7.52 1.15 13.76
C LEU A 98 7.93 -0.18 14.42
N GLN A 99 8.02 -1.27 13.66
CA GLN A 99 8.46 -2.57 14.17
C GLN A 99 9.92 -2.55 14.65
N GLN A 100 10.82 -1.94 13.88
CA GLN A 100 12.23 -1.80 14.28
C GLN A 100 12.37 -0.98 15.57
N GLN A 101 11.61 0.10 15.69
CA GLN A 101 11.62 0.94 16.89
C GLN A 101 11.05 0.22 18.11
N ALA A 102 10.00 -0.59 17.93
CA ALA A 102 9.46 -1.42 19.01
C ALA A 102 10.45 -2.50 19.47
N ALA A 103 11.13 -3.19 18.55
CA ALA A 103 12.13 -4.20 18.89
C ALA A 103 13.38 -3.60 19.57
N ALA A 104 13.77 -2.38 19.20
CA ALA A 104 14.85 -1.67 19.88
C ALA A 104 14.51 -1.30 21.34
N GLN A 105 13.24 -1.27 21.71
CA GLN A 105 12.79 -1.05 23.10
C GLN A 105 12.85 -2.32 23.94
N THR A 106 12.68 -3.50 23.34
CA THR A 106 12.65 -4.78 24.07
C THR A 106 14.03 -5.33 24.38
N ASN A 107 15.06 -4.95 23.61
CA ASN A 107 16.43 -5.45 23.77
C ASN A 107 17.31 -4.56 24.68
N GLY A 108 16.76 -3.49 25.27
CA GLY A 108 17.42 -2.69 26.30
C GLY A 108 17.05 -3.22 27.69
N SER A 109 18.05 -3.63 28.48
CA SER A 109 17.88 -4.14 29.84
C SER A 109 16.99 -3.25 30.71
N CYS A 110 16.18 -3.92 31.54
CA CYS A 110 15.30 -3.35 32.56
C CYS A 110 15.95 -2.17 33.30
N GLY A 111 15.50 -0.97 32.98
CA GLY A 111 15.77 0.28 33.69
C GLY A 111 14.81 1.32 33.15
N ASP A 112 14.19 2.09 34.04
CA ASP A 112 13.02 2.98 33.89
C ASP A 112 12.91 3.92 32.66
N ASN A 113 13.88 3.91 31.75
CA ASN A 113 13.82 4.60 30.45
C ASN A 113 13.23 3.70 29.35
N LYS A 114 11.92 3.45 29.42
CA LYS A 114 11.16 2.98 28.25
C LYS A 114 11.40 3.96 27.11
N ARG A 115 12.23 3.59 26.13
CA ARG A 115 12.55 4.44 24.96
C ARG A 115 11.27 4.68 24.17
N THR A 116 10.53 5.71 24.51
CA THR A 116 9.33 6.11 23.78
C THR A 116 9.73 6.58 22.38
N LEU A 117 8.81 6.39 21.42
CA LEU A 117 8.98 6.97 20.08
C LEU A 117 9.24 8.47 20.23
N ASN A 118 10.20 8.99 19.47
CA ASN A 118 10.50 10.42 19.50
C ASN A 118 9.24 11.21 19.13
N MET A 119 8.80 12.13 20.00
CA MET A 119 7.58 12.91 19.80
C MET A 119 7.64 13.77 18.53
N ASN A 120 8.81 14.25 18.14
CA ASN A 120 8.98 14.97 16.88
C ASN A 120 8.78 14.04 15.67
N PHE A 121 9.27 12.80 15.75
CA PHE A 121 9.04 11.81 14.71
C PHE A 121 7.54 11.51 14.57
N ILE A 122 6.84 11.28 15.69
CA ILE A 122 5.38 11.05 15.69
C ILE A 122 4.66 12.23 15.05
N ARG A 123 4.94 13.46 15.52
CA ARG A 123 4.29 14.68 15.03
C ARG A 123 4.47 14.86 13.53
N LEU A 124 5.71 14.74 13.04
CA LEU A 124 6.03 14.93 11.62
C LEU A 124 5.41 13.84 10.74
N THR A 125 5.51 12.57 11.18
CA THR A 125 4.92 11.43 10.47
C THR A 125 3.40 11.59 10.40
N TRP A 126 2.76 11.94 11.52
CA TRP A 126 1.32 12.15 11.57
C TRP A 126 0.85 13.27 10.65
N GLN A 127 1.56 14.41 10.65
CA GLN A 127 1.25 15.51 9.75
C GLN A 127 1.34 15.10 8.27
N GLN A 128 2.36 14.30 7.89
CA GLN A 128 2.50 13.81 6.53
C GLN A 128 1.41 12.78 6.16
N MET A 129 1.03 11.90 7.09
CA MET A 129 -0.10 10.98 6.90
C MET A 129 -1.40 11.74 6.65
N LEU A 130 -1.70 12.74 7.48
CA LEU A 130 -2.88 13.59 7.31
C LEU A 130 -2.87 14.32 5.96
N SER A 131 -1.72 14.86 5.53
CA SER A 131 -1.60 15.50 4.23
C SER A 131 -1.89 14.54 3.07
N ALA A 132 -1.40 13.30 3.15
CA ALA A 132 -1.62 12.30 2.11
C ALA A 132 -3.09 11.84 2.06
N VAL A 133 -3.70 11.62 3.22
CA VAL A 133 -5.12 11.24 3.34
C VAL A 133 -6.03 12.39 2.89
N HIS A 134 -5.73 13.63 3.28
CA HIS A 134 -6.46 14.80 2.82
C HIS A 134 -6.42 14.92 1.29
N CYS A 135 -5.26 14.69 0.67
CA CYS A 135 -5.13 14.71 -0.79
C CYS A 135 -6.10 13.75 -1.50
N ILE A 136 -6.27 12.53 -1.01
CA ILE A 136 -7.21 11.57 -1.63
C ILE A 136 -8.67 11.90 -1.29
N HIS A 137 -8.93 12.50 -0.13
CA HIS A 137 -10.26 12.95 0.26
C HIS A 137 -10.76 14.11 -0.62
N GLU A 138 -9.88 15.03 -1.05
CA GLU A 138 -10.22 16.08 -2.02
C GLU A 138 -10.68 15.49 -3.37
N GLU A 139 -10.17 14.32 -3.73
CA GLU A 139 -10.59 13.55 -4.89
C GLU A 139 -11.80 12.64 -4.63
N ARG A 140 -12.46 12.80 -3.47
CA ARG A 140 -13.62 12.02 -2.99
C ARG A 140 -13.33 10.52 -2.85
N ILE A 141 -12.08 10.16 -2.55
CA ILE A 141 -11.66 8.78 -2.36
C ILE A 141 -11.50 8.48 -0.88
N ILE A 142 -12.24 7.50 -0.39
CA ILE A 142 -12.07 6.92 0.94
C ILE A 142 -11.22 5.66 0.76
N HIS A 143 -10.07 5.59 1.44
CA HIS A 143 -9.16 4.44 1.27
C HIS A 143 -9.71 3.14 1.90
N GLY A 144 -10.38 3.21 3.05
CA GLY A 144 -11.06 2.06 3.71
C GLY A 144 -10.17 0.95 4.31
N ASP A 145 -8.86 0.96 4.06
CA ASP A 145 -7.88 -0.03 4.57
C ASP A 145 -6.53 0.65 4.85
N LEU A 146 -6.57 1.80 5.54
CA LEU A 146 -5.35 2.52 5.93
C LEU A 146 -4.62 1.77 7.04
N LYS A 147 -3.36 1.46 6.80
CA LYS A 147 -2.41 0.89 7.75
C LYS A 147 -1.01 1.45 7.52
N PRO A 148 -0.08 1.31 8.49
CA PRO A 148 1.28 1.83 8.32
C PRO A 148 2.01 1.28 7.08
N ALA A 149 1.66 0.08 6.60
CA ALA A 149 2.24 -0.49 5.38
C ALA A 149 1.83 0.23 4.07
N ASN A 150 0.80 1.09 4.09
CA ASN A 150 0.42 1.91 2.93
C ASN A 150 1.26 3.19 2.81
N PHE A 151 2.10 3.50 3.81
CA PHE A 151 2.94 4.68 3.81
C PHE A 151 4.41 4.30 3.64
N LEU A 152 5.08 4.94 2.69
CA LEU A 152 6.45 4.67 2.30
C LEU A 152 7.29 5.94 2.42
N PHE A 153 8.44 5.84 3.07
CA PHE A 153 9.43 6.91 3.02
C PHE A 153 10.09 6.91 1.63
N VAL A 154 10.14 8.10 1.04
CA VAL A 154 10.84 8.40 -0.19
C VAL A 154 11.65 9.67 0.03
N ARG A 155 12.98 9.55 0.07
CA ARG A 155 13.91 10.67 0.31
C ARG A 155 13.57 11.47 1.57
N GLY A 156 13.13 10.79 2.62
CA GLY A 156 12.76 11.39 3.91
C GLY A 156 11.34 11.97 3.98
N THR A 157 10.55 11.91 2.91
CA THR A 157 9.12 12.28 2.92
C THR A 157 8.25 11.03 2.97
N LEU A 158 7.27 10.99 3.86
CA LEU A 158 6.28 9.93 3.92
C LEU A 158 5.22 10.12 2.82
N LYS A 159 4.99 9.09 2.02
CA LYS A 159 4.05 9.10 0.90
C LYS A 159 3.07 7.95 0.97
N LEU A 160 1.83 8.18 0.55
CA LEU A 160 0.83 7.13 0.36
C LEU A 160 1.09 6.38 -0.96
N ILE A 161 1.07 5.04 -0.92
CA ILE A 161 1.47 4.20 -2.06
C ILE A 161 0.34 3.45 -2.78
N ASP A 162 -0.83 3.36 -2.17
CA ASP A 162 -2.04 2.79 -2.75
C ASP A 162 -3.28 3.50 -2.22
N PHE A 163 -4.39 3.35 -2.94
CA PHE A 163 -5.65 4.04 -2.61
C PHE A 163 -6.75 3.08 -2.14
N GLY A 164 -6.45 1.79 -1.97
CA GLY A 164 -7.43 0.77 -1.58
C GLY A 164 -8.47 0.38 -2.65
N ILE A 165 -8.59 1.10 -3.77
CA ILE A 165 -9.64 0.91 -4.79
C ILE A 165 -9.64 -0.52 -5.36
N ALA A 166 -8.49 -1.03 -5.81
CA ALA A 166 -8.43 -2.37 -6.39
C ALA A 166 -8.69 -3.49 -5.36
N LYS A 167 -8.44 -3.24 -4.06
CA LYS A 167 -8.68 -4.22 -2.99
C LYS A 167 -10.16 -4.27 -2.60
N ALA A 168 -10.82 -3.12 -2.52
CA ALA A 168 -12.25 -3.03 -2.19
C ALA A 168 -13.10 -3.84 -3.18
N ILE A 169 -12.86 -3.65 -4.48
CA ILE A 169 -13.61 -4.34 -5.53
C ILE A 169 -13.41 -5.87 -5.49
N GLN A 170 -12.22 -6.35 -5.12
CA GLN A 170 -11.97 -7.79 -4.97
C GLN A 170 -12.69 -8.40 -3.77
N ASN A 171 -12.84 -7.64 -2.68
CA ASN A 171 -13.49 -8.12 -1.46
C ASN A 171 -15.02 -8.19 -1.61
N ASP A 172 -15.63 -7.28 -2.37
CA ASP A 172 -17.10 -7.25 -2.57
C ASP A 172 -17.63 -8.54 -3.22
N ASP A 173 -16.88 -9.18 -4.13
CA ASP A 173 -17.31 -10.39 -4.84
C ASP A 173 -16.83 -11.69 -4.16
N THR A 174 -15.91 -11.62 -3.18
CA THR A 174 -15.41 -12.81 -2.48
C THR A 174 -15.86 -12.82 -1.02
N THR A 175 -17.06 -13.34 -0.80
CA THR A 175 -17.67 -13.61 0.53
C THR A 175 -16.87 -14.56 1.44
N ASN A 176 -15.70 -15.05 1.01
CA ASN A 176 -14.84 -15.92 1.82
C ASN A 176 -13.38 -15.86 1.38
N ILE A 177 -12.65 -14.83 1.81
CA ILE A 177 -11.17 -14.91 1.83
C ILE A 177 -10.68 -14.80 3.27
N TYR A 178 -10.85 -15.90 4.02
CA TYR A 178 -9.92 -16.24 5.09
C TYR A 178 -8.56 -16.50 4.44
N ARG A 179 -7.69 -15.48 4.42
CA ARG A 179 -6.25 -15.66 4.15
C ARG A 179 -5.46 -15.07 5.31
N GLU A 180 -4.49 -15.87 5.73
CA GLU A 180 -3.56 -15.79 6.88
C GLU A 180 -2.87 -14.42 7.11
N SER A 181 -3.06 -13.44 6.23
CA SER A 181 -2.61 -12.05 6.38
C SER A 181 -3.51 -11.18 7.28
N GLN A 182 -4.68 -11.65 7.72
CA GLN A 182 -5.65 -10.83 8.46
C GLN A 182 -5.31 -10.55 9.94
N ILE A 183 -4.31 -11.21 10.53
CA ILE A 183 -3.93 -10.98 11.94
C ILE A 183 -3.45 -9.52 12.15
N GLY A 184 -2.96 -8.84 11.10
CA GLY A 184 -2.49 -7.45 11.20
C GLY A 184 -3.48 -6.36 10.77
N THR A 185 -4.40 -6.66 9.82
CA THR A 185 -5.31 -5.65 9.24
C THR A 185 -6.48 -5.31 10.16
N LEU A 186 -6.97 -6.28 10.96
CA LEU A 186 -8.13 -6.06 11.84
C LEU A 186 -7.93 -4.92 12.85
N ASN A 187 -6.69 -4.75 13.32
CA ASN A 187 -6.34 -3.72 14.31
C ASN A 187 -6.56 -2.28 13.82
N TYR A 188 -6.71 -2.09 12.50
CA TYR A 188 -6.91 -0.78 11.87
C TYR A 188 -8.31 -0.63 11.27
N MET A 189 -9.15 -1.66 11.35
CA MET A 189 -10.50 -1.63 10.79
C MET A 189 -11.43 -0.80 11.67
N SER A 190 -12.23 0.06 11.05
CA SER A 190 -13.20 0.86 11.76
C SER A 190 -14.44 0.03 12.16
N PRO A 191 -15.14 0.38 13.25
CA PRO A 191 -16.28 -0.39 13.74
C PRO A 191 -17.41 -0.48 12.70
N GLU A 192 -17.66 0.57 11.91
CA GLU A 192 -18.65 0.56 10.84
C GLU A 192 -18.31 -0.45 9.73
N ALA A 193 -17.03 -0.60 9.37
CA ALA A 193 -16.60 -1.59 8.37
C ALA A 193 -16.80 -3.03 8.87
N ILE A 194 -16.62 -3.28 10.17
CA ILE A 194 -16.91 -4.59 10.77
C ILE A 194 -18.41 -4.89 10.76
N LEU A 195 -19.24 -3.88 11.07
CA LEU A 195 -20.69 -4.04 11.17
C LEU A 195 -21.36 -4.24 9.80
N ASP A 196 -20.87 -3.56 8.76
CA ASP A 196 -21.46 -3.63 7.41
C ASP A 196 -21.28 -5.02 6.77
N THR A 197 -20.12 -5.65 6.98
CA THR A 197 -19.85 -7.04 6.52
C THR A 197 -20.74 -8.11 7.18
N GLY A 198 -21.43 -7.77 8.29
CA GLY A 198 -22.30 -8.68 9.02
C GLY A 198 -23.77 -8.68 8.59
N THR A 199 -24.18 -7.85 7.64
CA THR A 199 -25.59 -7.73 7.24
C THR A 199 -26.04 -8.73 6.15
N GLY A 200 -25.15 -9.64 5.75
CA GLY A 200 -25.50 -10.88 5.04
C GLY A 200 -26.06 -11.94 5.99
N ASN A 201 -27.28 -11.75 6.46
CA ASN A 201 -28.21 -12.78 6.98
C ASN A 201 -27.59 -14.02 7.69
N SER A 202 -26.79 -13.84 8.74
CA SER A 202 -26.62 -14.86 9.79
C SER A 202 -25.96 -14.24 11.03
N GLY A 203 -26.75 -14.17 12.11
CA GLY A 203 -26.36 -13.51 13.34
C GLY A 203 -25.16 -14.19 14.02
N THR A 204 -24.02 -13.50 14.03
CA THR A 204 -23.00 -13.75 15.04
C THR A 204 -22.51 -12.43 15.61
N ARG A 205 -23.07 -12.04 16.76
CA ARG A 205 -22.69 -10.85 17.52
C ARG A 205 -21.31 -11.10 18.13
N ILE A 206 -20.27 -10.51 17.53
CA ILE A 206 -18.91 -10.55 18.10
C ILE A 206 -18.94 -9.71 19.38
N LYS A 207 -18.80 -10.36 20.55
CA LYS A 207 -18.64 -9.68 21.83
C LYS A 207 -17.23 -9.11 21.90
N THR A 208 -17.11 -7.79 21.88
CA THR A 208 -15.91 -7.09 22.34
C THR A 208 -15.90 -7.12 23.87
N GLY A 209 -14.94 -7.83 24.46
CA GLY A 209 -14.72 -7.86 25.91
C GLY A 209 -14.23 -6.51 26.44
N ARG A 210 -14.57 -6.24 27.70
CA ARG A 210 -13.95 -5.18 28.53
C ARG A 210 -12.53 -5.55 28.90
#